data_AF-A0A3A9BY45-F1
#
_entry.id   AF-A0A3A9BY45-F1
#
_cell.length_a   1.000
_cell.length_b   1.000
_cell.length_c   1.000
_cell.angle_alpha   90.00
_cell.angle_beta   90.00
_cell.angle_gamma   90.00
#
_symmetry.space_group_name_H-M   'P 1'
#
loop_
_entity.id
_entity.type
_entity.pdbx_description
1 polymer ?
#
loop_
_entity_poly.entity_id
_entity_poly.type
_entity_poly.pdbx_seq_one_letter_code
_entity_poly.pdbx_strand_id
1 'polypeptide(L)'
;MLRQPPSLYSIPQNFFYFSRKKNTLPMMKTYERIHPMKTISENTLGFYNDQGIFTIPAKQYDTGRVFKFNIIDSCESMDLTDCNAYIRILKADGTQFQGNDCTQIADSSTILVDTSIGSGNQILSAPGINRCELHITDQNYTAVTTWNFNIQVEPRVHDGNHIISSDNWDELDRFSETAEKTIANAEECMDRSQAQTAQCEAATELCNTATQSANDASNHAHTAAAAAENVNITCTKDENSFILRITDRNGTSVESQNLIGDTPAFQIGSVTTGEEGSQAAVSLTGTMKQPVLNFIIPRGDTGSIENVTINDVPLSDQNSFEQLGLHTMTIEETLNILRQEVL
;
A
#
# COMPACT_ATOMS: atom_id res chain seq x y z
N MET A 1 45.43 11.83 61.28
CA MET A 1 46.67 11.68 60.49
C MET A 1 46.29 11.28 59.08
N LEU A 2 46.20 12.25 58.16
CA LEU A 2 45.94 12.03 56.74
C LEU A 2 47.15 12.59 55.99
N ARG A 3 47.92 11.73 55.33
CA ARG A 3 49.02 12.13 54.43
C ARG A 3 48.40 12.46 53.08
N GLN A 4 48.60 13.68 52.62
CA GLN A 4 48.31 14.10 51.24
C GLN A 4 49.34 13.49 50.26
N PRO A 5 48.96 13.21 49.00
CA PRO A 5 49.90 12.80 47.96
C PRO A 5 50.74 14.01 47.47
N PRO A 6 52.00 13.80 47.04
CA PRO A 6 52.84 14.88 46.54
C PRO A 6 52.39 15.35 45.15
N SER A 7 52.37 16.67 44.98
CA SER A 7 52.03 17.40 43.76
C SER A 7 52.97 17.08 42.59
N LEU A 8 52.39 16.95 41.39
CA LEU A 8 53.06 16.93 40.10
C LEU A 8 54.07 18.08 39.96
N TYR A 9 55.32 17.73 39.62
CA TYR A 9 56.36 18.68 39.24
C TYR A 9 55.95 19.36 37.93
N SER A 10 55.74 20.67 37.97
CA SER A 10 55.59 21.51 36.78
C SER A 10 56.97 21.75 36.15
N ILE A 11 57.12 21.43 34.87
CA ILE A 11 58.32 21.73 34.07
C ILE A 11 58.28 23.22 33.72
N PRO A 12 59.33 24.03 33.98
CA PRO A 12 59.31 25.43 33.64
C PRO A 12 59.36 25.62 32.12
N GLN A 13 58.35 26.27 31.57
CA GLN A 13 58.37 26.88 30.24
C GLN A 13 59.39 28.02 30.26
N ASN A 14 60.63 27.77 29.82
CA ASN A 14 61.64 28.80 29.68
C ASN A 14 61.35 29.66 28.45
N PHE A 15 60.66 30.78 28.65
CA PHE A 15 60.61 31.88 27.68
C PHE A 15 61.90 32.70 27.78
N PHE A 16 62.67 32.78 26.69
CA PHE A 16 63.80 33.71 26.58
C PHE A 16 63.43 34.87 25.64
N TYR A 17 63.41 36.09 26.18
CA TYR A 17 63.37 37.35 25.43
C TYR A 17 64.71 38.06 25.60
N PHE A 18 65.29 38.62 24.52
CA PHE A 18 66.34 39.64 24.64
C PHE A 18 66.13 40.80 23.66
N SER A 19 66.01 42.01 24.24
CA SER A 19 66.08 43.32 23.59
C SER A 19 67.50 43.88 23.74
N ARG A 20 68.03 44.54 22.71
CA ARG A 20 69.35 45.20 22.77
C ARG A 20 69.26 46.62 23.34
N LYS A 21 70.01 46.87 24.42
CA LYS A 21 70.31 48.20 24.97
C LYS A 21 71.10 49.06 23.97
N LYS A 22 70.69 50.33 23.82
CA LYS A 22 71.44 51.41 23.15
C LYS A 22 72.57 51.91 24.04
N ASN A 23 73.77 52.08 23.48
CA ASN A 23 74.80 52.97 24.00
C ASN A 23 74.97 54.18 23.06
N THR A 24 75.16 55.34 23.68
CA THR A 24 74.97 56.73 23.20
C THR A 24 76.14 57.34 22.40
N LEU A 25 75.81 57.86 21.20
CA LEU A 25 76.10 59.17 20.53
C LEU A 25 77.52 59.83 20.58
N PRO A 26 77.95 60.53 19.49
CA PRO A 26 77.48 61.90 19.23
C PRO A 26 77.00 62.27 17.81
N MET A 27 76.04 63.20 17.85
CA MET A 27 75.39 64.13 16.92
C MET A 27 75.92 64.42 15.48
N MET A 28 74.93 64.41 14.57
CA MET A 28 74.64 65.37 13.48
C MET A 28 75.54 65.42 12.23
N LYS A 29 75.01 64.89 11.11
CA LYS A 29 74.93 65.58 9.80
C LYS A 29 73.89 64.90 8.90
N THR A 30 72.99 65.69 8.37
CA THR A 30 72.04 65.37 7.30
C THR A 30 72.81 64.95 6.04
N TYR A 31 72.49 63.81 5.45
CA TYR A 31 72.81 63.51 4.05
C TYR A 31 71.84 62.46 3.51
N GLU A 32 70.93 62.89 2.64
CA GLU A 32 70.29 61.97 1.70
C GLU A 32 71.38 61.41 0.79
N ARG A 33 71.53 60.08 0.77
CA ARG A 33 72.26 59.39 -0.29
C ARG A 33 71.60 58.07 -0.60
N ILE A 34 70.72 58.10 -1.60
CA ILE A 34 70.33 56.91 -2.35
C ILE A 34 71.60 56.34 -2.97
N HIS A 35 72.04 55.17 -2.52
CA HIS A 35 72.92 54.26 -3.24
C HIS A 35 72.62 52.81 -2.84
N PRO A 36 72.81 51.87 -3.78
CA PRO A 36 71.90 50.78 -4.03
C PRO A 36 72.02 49.67 -3.00
N MET A 37 70.92 48.95 -2.82
CA MET A 37 70.83 47.68 -2.11
C MET A 37 72.04 46.81 -2.48
N LYS A 38 72.99 46.70 -1.55
CA LYS A 38 74.01 45.68 -1.61
C LYS A 38 73.27 44.37 -1.38
N THR A 39 72.95 43.66 -2.45
CA THR A 39 72.49 42.28 -2.41
C THR A 39 73.59 41.48 -1.71
N ILE A 40 73.44 41.27 -0.41
CA ILE A 40 74.21 40.27 0.32
C ILE A 40 73.44 38.97 0.08
N SER A 41 73.90 38.22 -0.91
CA SER A 41 73.46 36.87 -1.20
C SER A 41 73.97 35.92 -0.12
N GLU A 42 73.28 35.88 1.02
CA GLU A 42 73.46 34.81 2.01
C GLU A 42 72.05 34.40 2.48
N ASN A 43 71.38 33.57 1.67
CA ASN A 43 70.04 33.01 1.91
C ASN A 43 70.00 31.96 3.04
N THR A 44 70.79 32.15 4.11
CA THR A 44 70.86 31.19 5.23
C THR A 44 70.71 31.90 6.56
N LEU A 45 69.53 31.77 7.18
CA LEU A 45 69.30 32.18 8.57
C LEU A 45 69.79 31.05 9.47
N GLY A 46 71.01 31.15 10.00
CA GLY A 46 71.49 30.24 11.04
C GLY A 46 71.23 30.80 12.43
N PHE A 47 70.63 30.02 13.33
CA PHE A 47 70.69 30.35 14.76
C PHE A 47 72.09 30.02 15.27
N TYR A 48 72.97 31.01 15.22
CA TYR A 48 74.22 30.97 15.96
C TYR A 48 73.93 31.40 17.40
N ASN A 49 74.10 30.51 18.36
CA ASN A 49 74.28 30.95 19.75
C ASN A 49 75.75 31.41 19.92
N ASP A 50 76.09 31.96 21.09
CA ASP A 50 77.47 32.38 21.41
C ASP A 50 78.52 31.23 21.31
N GLN A 51 78.08 29.99 21.00
CA GLN A 51 78.89 28.78 20.87
C GLN A 51 78.79 28.05 19.51
N GLY A 52 78.01 28.53 18.52
CA GLY A 52 77.88 27.90 17.19
C GLY A 52 76.45 27.58 16.73
N ILE A 53 76.30 26.65 15.76
CA ILE A 53 75.00 26.22 15.20
C ILE A 53 74.12 25.61 16.30
N PHE A 54 72.88 26.10 16.44
CA PHE A 54 71.90 25.59 17.40
C PHE A 54 71.73 24.07 17.31
N THR A 55 71.87 23.38 18.44
CA THR A 55 71.81 21.91 18.53
C THR A 55 70.73 21.46 19.51
N ILE A 56 69.80 20.63 19.04
CA ILE A 56 68.66 20.16 19.82
C ILE A 56 68.90 18.69 20.24
N PRO A 57 68.85 18.34 21.53
CA PRO A 57 68.95 16.96 21.97
C PRO A 57 67.64 16.18 21.72
N ALA A 58 67.74 14.96 21.20
CA ALA A 58 66.62 14.05 20.98
C ALA A 58 67.01 12.59 21.24
N LYS A 59 66.03 11.72 21.51
CA LYS A 59 66.25 10.28 21.65
C LYS A 59 65.99 9.58 20.32
N GLN A 60 66.81 8.59 19.99
CA GLN A 60 66.60 7.78 18.80
C GLN A 60 65.22 7.09 18.86
N TYR A 61 64.49 7.11 17.74
CA TYR A 61 63.13 6.56 17.62
C TYR A 61 62.08 7.19 18.56
N ASP A 62 62.27 8.45 18.96
CA ASP A 62 61.23 9.25 19.61
C ASP A 62 60.20 9.72 18.57
N THR A 63 59.20 8.88 18.30
CA THR A 63 58.17 9.08 17.27
C THR A 63 57.05 10.02 17.69
N GLY A 64 57.07 10.60 18.90
CA GLY A 64 56.05 11.53 19.39
C GLY A 64 56.53 12.98 19.51
N ARG A 65 57.68 13.30 18.93
CA ARG A 65 58.33 14.60 19.09
C ARG A 65 57.90 15.56 17.98
N VAL A 66 57.57 16.79 18.36
CA VAL A 66 57.28 17.87 17.41
C VAL A 66 58.29 18.99 17.59
N PHE A 67 58.99 19.35 16.51
CA PHE A 67 59.83 20.53 16.46
C PHE A 67 59.00 21.71 15.96
N LYS A 68 58.81 22.71 16.82
CA LYS A 68 58.07 23.93 16.51
C LYS A 68 59.05 25.07 16.21
N PHE A 69 58.90 25.69 15.05
CA PHE A 69 59.69 26.82 14.59
C PHE A 69 58.78 28.03 14.43
N ASN A 70 59.01 29.09 15.21
CA ASN A 70 58.34 30.36 15.01
C ASN A 70 59.24 31.22 14.12
N ILE A 71 58.73 31.64 12.97
CA ILE A 71 59.47 32.35 11.94
C ILE A 71 59.32 33.86 12.15
N ILE A 72 60.45 34.54 12.35
CA ILE A 72 60.51 35.98 12.62
C ILE A 72 61.49 36.61 11.64
N ASP A 73 61.08 37.72 11.03
CA ASP A 73 61.94 38.59 10.22
C ASP A 73 61.93 40.00 10.83
N SER A 74 63.11 40.61 11.00
CA SER A 74 63.24 41.99 11.46
C SER A 74 62.50 42.32 12.78
N CYS A 75 62.44 41.34 13.69
CA CYS A 75 61.74 41.39 14.99
C CYS A 75 60.19 41.34 14.92
N GLU A 76 59.62 40.98 13.78
CA GLU A 76 58.18 40.74 13.59
C GLU A 76 57.93 39.34 13.04
N SER A 77 56.75 38.76 13.30
CA SER A 77 56.38 37.45 12.75
C SER A 77 56.37 37.49 11.23
N MET A 78 57.06 36.55 10.58
CA MET A 78 57.06 36.40 9.13
C MET A 78 55.74 35.75 8.69
N ASP A 79 55.06 36.32 7.69
CA ASP A 79 53.86 35.74 7.09
C ASP A 79 54.23 34.61 6.11
N LEU A 80 53.69 33.42 6.36
CA LEU A 80 53.94 32.18 5.62
C LEU A 80 52.72 31.71 4.82
N THR A 81 51.66 32.52 4.71
CA THR A 81 50.36 32.11 4.13
C THR A 81 50.46 31.52 2.72
N ASP A 82 51.41 32.00 1.90
CA ASP A 82 51.65 31.52 0.53
C ASP A 82 52.99 30.77 0.37
N CYS A 83 53.52 30.23 1.46
CA CYS A 83 54.77 29.48 1.47
C CYS A 83 54.53 27.97 1.60
N ASN A 84 55.54 27.19 1.19
CA ASN A 84 55.69 25.79 1.54
C ASN A 84 56.94 25.63 2.41
N ALA A 85 56.95 24.60 3.26
CA ALA A 85 58.10 24.29 4.11
C ALA A 85 58.45 22.80 4.08
N TYR A 86 59.74 22.48 4.13
CA TYR A 86 60.21 21.09 4.27
C TYR A 86 61.59 21.05 4.93
N ILE A 87 61.93 19.93 5.55
CA ILE A 87 63.23 19.71 6.18
C ILE A 87 64.12 18.80 5.33
N ARG A 88 65.42 19.09 5.29
CA ARG A 88 66.47 18.18 4.80
C ARG A 88 67.43 17.86 5.93
N ILE A 89 67.88 16.61 5.99
CA ILE A 89 68.75 16.12 7.05
C ILE A 89 69.86 15.26 6.44
N LEU A 90 71.11 15.62 6.72
CA LEU A 90 72.25 14.72 6.60
C LEU A 90 72.49 14.07 7.97
N LYS A 91 72.23 12.77 8.04
CA LYS A 91 72.36 12.01 9.28
C LYS A 91 73.81 11.66 9.58
N ALA A 92 74.10 11.41 10.85
CA ALA A 92 75.44 11.04 11.31
C ALA A 92 75.98 9.74 10.70
N ASP A 93 75.09 8.83 10.28
CA ASP A 93 75.44 7.59 9.56
C ASP A 93 75.70 7.80 8.06
N GLY A 94 75.61 9.04 7.56
CA GLY A 94 75.80 9.41 6.17
C GLY A 94 74.54 9.29 5.30
N THR A 95 73.44 8.75 5.81
CA THR A 95 72.16 8.71 5.09
C THR A 95 71.52 10.10 5.05
N GLN A 96 70.70 10.35 4.04
CA GLN A 96 69.98 11.62 3.88
C GLN A 96 68.48 11.40 4.06
N PHE A 97 67.76 12.45 4.47
CA PHE A 97 66.31 12.45 4.59
C PHE A 97 65.75 13.80 4.15
N GLN A 98 64.64 13.78 3.43
CA GLN A 98 63.85 14.96 3.11
C GLN A 98 62.42 14.73 3.60
N GLY A 99 61.93 15.59 4.49
CA GLY A 99 60.63 15.46 5.13
C GLY A 99 59.63 16.50 4.64
N ASN A 100 59.05 16.28 3.47
CA ASN A 100 57.95 17.11 2.96
C ASN A 100 56.62 16.76 3.63
N ASP A 101 56.38 15.47 3.83
CA ASP A 101 55.14 14.91 4.37
C ASP A 101 55.00 15.07 5.89
N CYS A 102 56.11 15.28 6.59
CA CYS A 102 56.16 15.48 8.04
C CYS A 102 56.34 16.95 8.46
N THR A 103 56.29 17.89 7.52
CA THR A 103 56.47 19.33 7.77
C THR A 103 55.21 20.09 7.36
N GLN A 104 54.65 20.89 8.28
CA GLN A 104 53.46 21.69 8.01
C GLN A 104 53.60 23.11 8.55
N ILE A 105 53.03 24.08 7.83
CA ILE A 105 52.81 25.44 8.34
C ILE A 105 51.50 25.38 9.13
N ALA A 106 51.57 25.53 10.45
CA ALA A 106 50.44 25.34 11.36
C ALA A 106 49.61 26.61 11.55
N ASP A 107 50.25 27.78 11.44
CA ASP A 107 49.63 29.10 11.42
C ASP A 107 50.48 30.05 10.55
N SER A 108 50.09 31.32 10.42
CA SER A 108 50.75 32.27 9.52
C SER A 108 52.23 32.53 9.79
N SER A 109 52.81 32.02 10.90
CA SER A 109 54.24 32.21 11.21
C SER A 109 54.91 31.00 11.86
N THR A 110 54.21 29.89 12.02
CA THR A 110 54.71 28.69 12.71
C THR A 110 54.83 27.50 11.77
N ILE A 111 56.00 26.87 11.78
CA ILE A 111 56.24 25.59 11.13
C ILE A 111 56.35 24.49 12.19
N LEU A 112 55.69 23.36 11.96
CA LEU A 112 55.80 22.15 12.77
C LEU A 112 56.46 21.05 11.92
N VAL A 113 57.49 20.42 12.47
CA VAL A 113 58.07 19.17 11.95
C VAL A 113 57.77 18.07 12.96
N ASP A 114 56.93 17.12 12.57
CA ASP A 114 56.38 16.10 13.46
C ASP A 114 56.99 14.72 13.16
N THR A 115 57.60 14.07 14.17
CA THR A 115 58.21 12.76 13.99
C THR A 115 57.20 11.60 13.93
N SER A 116 55.92 11.87 14.22
CA SER A 116 54.82 10.88 14.17
C SER A 116 54.10 10.83 12.82
N ILE A 117 54.27 11.85 11.97
CA ILE A 117 53.50 12.02 10.73
C ILE A 117 54.34 11.61 9.52
N GLY A 118 53.72 10.89 8.58
CA GLY A 118 54.35 10.48 7.32
C GLY A 118 55.67 9.76 7.54
N SER A 119 56.72 10.23 6.86
CA SER A 119 58.08 9.71 6.97
C SER A 119 58.89 10.32 8.12
N GLY A 120 58.24 11.07 9.02
CA GLY A 120 58.87 11.79 10.14
C GLY A 120 59.61 10.89 11.13
N ASN A 121 59.24 9.61 11.21
CA ASN A 121 59.93 8.62 12.05
C ASN A 121 61.40 8.41 11.67
N GLN A 122 61.81 8.82 10.47
CA GLN A 122 63.19 8.73 9.99
C GLN A 122 64.11 9.84 10.53
N ILE A 123 63.56 10.96 11.02
CA ILE A 123 64.32 12.14 11.49
C ILE A 123 65.32 11.76 12.59
N LEU A 124 64.89 10.85 13.48
CA LEU A 124 65.63 10.42 14.67
C LEU A 124 66.12 8.97 14.57
N SER A 125 66.27 8.43 13.36
CA SER A 125 66.66 7.03 13.14
C SER A 125 68.16 6.78 13.34
N ALA A 126 69.01 7.75 13.01
CA ALA A 126 70.46 7.63 13.13
C ALA A 126 70.98 8.35 14.38
N PRO A 127 71.72 7.67 15.27
CA PRO A 127 72.33 8.29 16.43
C PRO A 127 73.56 9.11 16.04
N GLY A 128 73.79 10.22 16.74
CA GLY A 128 74.87 11.17 16.48
C GLY A 128 74.36 12.58 16.16
N ILE A 129 75.23 13.43 15.61
CA ILE A 129 74.88 14.79 15.22
C ILE A 129 74.33 14.77 13.78
N ASN A 130 73.02 14.91 13.65
CA ASN A 130 72.33 15.06 12.38
C ASN A 130 72.29 16.54 12.02
N ARG A 131 72.75 16.89 10.83
CA ARG A 131 72.77 18.28 10.32
C ARG A 131 71.49 18.53 9.53
N CYS A 132 70.78 19.58 9.88
CA CYS A 132 69.45 19.85 9.38
C CYS A 132 69.36 21.22 8.70
N GLU A 133 68.54 21.27 7.65
CA GLU A 133 68.17 22.47 6.93
C GLU A 133 66.64 22.54 6.83
N LEU A 134 66.03 23.58 7.38
CA LEU A 134 64.62 23.89 7.17
C LEU A 134 64.52 24.83 5.97
N HIS A 135 63.82 24.40 4.92
CA HIS A 135 63.62 25.16 3.70
C HIS A 135 62.22 25.77 3.69
N ILE A 136 62.15 27.04 3.34
CA ILE A 136 60.90 27.76 3.07
C ILE A 136 60.92 28.17 1.60
N THR A 137 59.89 27.83 0.86
CA THR A 137 59.75 28.16 -0.57
C THR A 137 58.44 28.88 -0.82
N ASP A 138 58.35 29.63 -1.92
CA ASP A 138 57.07 30.15 -2.39
C ASP A 138 56.18 29.03 -2.99
N GLN A 139 55.03 29.41 -3.53
CA GLN A 139 54.12 28.49 -4.24
C GLN A 139 54.74 27.83 -5.48
N ASN A 140 55.81 28.41 -6.04
CA ASN A 140 56.53 27.90 -7.20
C ASN A 140 57.75 27.04 -6.81
N TYR A 141 57.88 26.66 -5.53
CA TYR A 141 59.04 25.95 -4.98
C TYR A 141 60.38 26.70 -5.14
N THR A 142 60.34 28.01 -5.35
CA THR A 142 61.53 28.86 -5.34
C THR A 142 61.93 29.12 -3.90
N ALA A 143 63.20 28.88 -3.57
CA ALA A 143 63.72 29.07 -2.21
C ALA A 143 63.59 30.53 -1.77
N VAL A 144 62.80 30.75 -0.72
CA VAL A 144 62.67 32.03 -0.03
C VAL A 144 63.79 32.16 0.99
N THR A 145 63.98 31.13 1.82
CA THR A 145 65.07 31.08 2.80
C THR A 145 65.34 29.64 3.25
N THR A 146 66.57 29.39 3.73
CA THR A 146 66.98 28.11 4.33
C THR A 146 67.56 28.35 5.72
N TRP A 147 67.19 27.52 6.69
CA TRP A 147 67.59 27.66 8.09
C TRP A 147 68.36 26.43 8.58
N ASN A 148 69.57 26.62 9.10
CA ASN A 148 70.46 25.53 9.49
C ASN A 148 70.46 25.31 11.01
N PHE A 149 70.34 24.05 11.43
CA PHE A 149 70.44 23.62 12.83
C PHE A 149 70.93 22.16 12.92
N ASN A 150 71.28 21.69 14.11
CA ASN A 150 71.63 20.30 14.35
C ASN A 150 70.61 19.63 15.28
N ILE A 151 70.45 18.33 15.10
CA ILE A 151 69.77 17.46 16.08
C ILE A 151 70.81 16.46 16.57
N GLN A 152 71.10 16.49 17.87
CA GLN A 152 71.93 15.48 18.52
C GLN A 152 71.04 14.33 18.98
N VAL A 153 71.06 13.24 18.23
CA VAL A 153 70.29 12.03 18.51
C VAL A 153 71.10 11.12 19.41
N GLU A 154 70.66 10.97 20.64
CA GLU A 154 71.25 10.02 21.58
C GLU A 154 70.70 8.60 21.29
N PRO A 155 71.58 7.58 21.22
CA PRO A 155 71.15 6.19 21.02
C PRO A 155 70.10 5.77 22.04
N ARG A 156 69.06 5.07 21.57
CA ARG A 156 68.10 4.44 22.48
C ARG A 156 68.80 3.24 23.13
N VAL A 157 68.82 3.19 24.46
CA VAL A 157 69.46 2.09 25.23
C VAL A 157 68.57 0.85 25.37
N HIS A 158 67.41 0.86 24.70
CA HIS A 158 66.43 -0.23 24.72
C HIS A 158 66.09 -0.63 23.29
N ASP A 159 66.18 -1.93 23.00
CA ASP A 159 65.71 -2.51 21.75
C ASP A 159 64.18 -2.32 21.66
N GLY A 160 63.73 -1.47 20.74
CA GLY A 160 62.32 -1.16 20.53
C GLY A 160 61.48 -2.37 20.14
N ASN A 161 62.10 -3.47 19.69
CA ASN A 161 61.41 -4.73 19.41
C ASN A 161 61.02 -5.50 20.69
N HIS A 162 61.58 -5.15 21.85
CA HIS A 162 61.36 -5.83 23.13
C HIS A 162 60.61 -4.98 24.17
N ILE A 163 60.30 -3.71 23.88
CA ILE A 163 59.42 -2.87 24.70
C ILE A 163 58.15 -2.59 23.89
N ILE A 164 57.23 -3.54 23.93
CA ILE A 164 55.84 -3.33 23.54
C ILE A 164 55.10 -2.74 24.75
N SER A 165 54.78 -1.45 24.71
CA SER A 165 53.66 -0.92 25.49
C SER A 165 52.43 -1.20 24.64
N SER A 166 51.70 -2.28 24.95
CA SER A 166 50.40 -2.50 24.36
C SER A 166 49.38 -1.72 25.19
N ASP A 167 48.66 -0.81 24.54
CA ASP A 167 47.56 -0.05 25.14
C ASP A 167 46.36 -1.00 25.31
N ASN A 168 46.50 -1.98 26.21
CA ASN A 168 45.46 -2.97 26.49
C ASN A 168 44.14 -2.30 26.95
N TRP A 169 44.20 -1.06 27.43
CA TRP A 169 43.03 -0.26 27.77
C TRP A 169 42.25 0.19 26.54
N ASP A 170 42.90 0.52 25.42
CA ASP A 170 42.23 0.89 24.17
C ASP A 170 41.49 -0.29 23.54
N GLU A 171 42.03 -1.51 23.70
CA GLU A 171 41.34 -2.73 23.28
C GLU A 171 40.11 -3.02 24.15
N LEU A 172 40.18 -2.74 25.46
CA LEU A 172 39.04 -2.86 26.37
C LEU A 172 37.96 -1.82 26.09
N ASP A 173 38.34 -0.57 25.81
CA ASP A 173 37.40 0.49 25.43
C ASP A 173 36.74 0.14 24.09
N ARG A 174 37.50 -0.32 23.10
CA ARG A 174 36.95 -0.77 21.81
C ARG A 174 36.00 -1.94 21.99
N PHE A 175 36.28 -2.86 22.91
CA PHE A 175 35.38 -3.96 23.24
C PHE A 175 34.09 -3.44 23.90
N SER A 176 34.19 -2.50 24.85
CA SER A 176 33.03 -1.87 25.49
C SER A 176 32.15 -1.15 24.48
N GLU A 177 32.73 -0.30 23.63
CA GLU A 177 32.01 0.40 22.58
C GLU A 177 31.31 -0.55 21.59
N THR A 178 31.99 -1.66 21.24
CA THR A 178 31.42 -2.67 20.35
C THR A 178 30.25 -3.39 21.03
N ALA A 179 30.36 -3.71 22.32
CA ALA A 179 29.30 -4.31 23.10
C ALA A 179 28.08 -3.38 23.19
N GLU A 180 28.28 -2.10 23.50
CA GLU A 180 27.21 -1.09 23.55
C GLU A 180 26.48 -0.96 22.22
N LYS A 181 27.22 -0.85 21.11
CA LYS A 181 26.63 -0.82 19.76
C LYS A 181 25.84 -2.08 19.44
N THR A 182 26.34 -3.24 19.88
CA THR A 182 25.66 -4.52 19.66
C THR A 182 24.35 -4.60 20.44
N ILE A 183 24.33 -4.09 21.68
CA ILE A 183 23.11 -4.01 22.51
C ILE A 183 22.09 -3.09 21.86
N ALA A 184 22.49 -1.86 21.46
CA ALA A 184 21.58 -0.91 20.81
C ALA A 184 20.97 -1.48 19.52
N ASN A 185 21.80 -2.12 18.68
CA ASN A 185 21.32 -2.76 17.46
C ASN A 185 20.35 -3.92 17.75
N ALA A 186 20.56 -4.67 18.83
CA ALA A 186 19.69 -5.75 19.24
C ALA A 186 18.33 -5.23 19.76
N GLU A 187 18.33 -4.16 20.54
CA GLU A 187 17.12 -3.47 21.00
C GLU A 187 16.28 -2.98 19.83
N GLU A 188 16.88 -2.29 18.86
CA GLU A 188 16.17 -1.87 17.64
C GLU A 188 15.60 -3.06 16.85
N CYS A 189 16.34 -4.18 16.79
CA CYS A 189 15.87 -5.39 16.12
C CYS A 189 14.66 -5.99 16.85
N MET A 190 14.67 -5.94 18.18
CA MET A 190 13.58 -6.41 19.03
C MET A 190 12.32 -5.54 18.86
N ASP A 191 12.47 -4.21 18.81
CA ASP A 191 11.37 -3.28 18.54
C ASP A 191 10.76 -3.51 17.15
N ARG A 192 11.60 -3.70 16.12
CA ARG A 192 11.14 -4.05 14.77
C ARG A 192 10.38 -5.38 14.75
N SER A 193 10.87 -6.39 15.48
CA SER A 193 10.21 -7.69 15.59
C SER A 193 8.85 -7.57 16.28
N GLN A 194 8.74 -6.79 17.37
CA GLN A 194 7.47 -6.57 18.07
C GLN A 194 6.46 -5.84 17.18
N ALA A 195 6.90 -4.81 16.46
CA ALA A 195 6.06 -4.08 15.50
C ALA A 195 5.55 -5.01 14.39
N GLN A 196 6.40 -5.91 13.88
CA GLN A 196 6.00 -6.88 12.86
C GLN A 196 4.98 -7.90 13.43
N THR A 197 5.17 -8.39 14.64
CA THR A 197 4.21 -9.27 15.31
C THR A 197 2.84 -8.60 15.45
N ALA A 198 2.80 -7.34 15.90
CA ALA A 198 1.55 -6.58 16.03
C ALA A 198 0.83 -6.40 14.68
N GLN A 199 1.57 -6.18 13.59
CA GLN A 199 0.99 -6.12 12.24
C GLN A 199 0.39 -7.46 11.80
N CYS A 200 1.07 -8.57 12.09
CA CYS A 200 0.57 -9.92 11.80
C CYS A 200 -0.70 -10.25 12.59
N GLU A 201 -0.77 -9.85 13.86
CA GLU A 201 -1.96 -10.01 14.70
C GLU A 201 -3.15 -9.22 14.15
N ALA A 202 -2.94 -7.94 13.79
CA ALA A 202 -3.98 -7.11 13.18
C ALA A 202 -4.46 -7.68 11.83
N ALA A 203 -3.54 -8.19 10.99
CA ALA A 203 -3.91 -8.84 9.74
C ALA A 203 -4.71 -10.13 9.96
N THR A 204 -4.39 -10.89 11.01
CA THR A 204 -5.14 -12.09 11.40
C THR A 204 -6.57 -11.74 11.82
N GLU A 205 -6.75 -10.67 12.59
CA GLU A 205 -8.08 -10.21 13.02
C GLU A 205 -8.95 -9.73 11.84
N LEU A 206 -8.35 -9.01 10.88
CA LEU A 206 -9.03 -8.61 9.64
C LEU A 206 -9.48 -9.84 8.82
N CYS A 207 -8.63 -10.86 8.72
CA CYS A 207 -8.94 -12.10 8.03
C CYS A 207 -10.11 -12.86 8.68
N ASN A 208 -10.12 -12.93 10.02
CA ASN A 208 -11.21 -13.55 10.78
C ASN A 208 -12.54 -12.81 10.55
N THR A 209 -12.53 -11.47 10.56
CA THR A 209 -13.71 -10.64 10.30
C THR A 209 -14.25 -10.85 8.89
N ALA A 210 -13.36 -10.90 7.88
CA ALA A 210 -13.75 -11.16 6.50
C ALA A 210 -14.35 -12.55 6.32
N THR A 211 -13.78 -13.56 6.99
CA THR A 211 -14.29 -14.94 6.98
C THR A 211 -15.70 -15.03 7.58
N GLN A 212 -15.93 -14.35 8.70
CA GLN A 212 -17.26 -14.31 9.33
C GLN A 212 -18.28 -13.61 8.44
N SER A 213 -17.91 -12.48 7.84
CA SER A 213 -18.78 -11.75 6.90
C SER A 213 -19.16 -12.59 5.68
N ALA A 214 -18.22 -13.37 5.14
CA ALA A 214 -18.47 -14.28 4.03
C ALA A 214 -19.44 -15.42 4.42
N ASN A 215 -19.27 -15.98 5.62
CA ASN A 215 -20.18 -17.00 6.15
C ASN A 215 -21.60 -16.45 6.34
N ASP A 216 -21.74 -15.24 6.91
CA ASP A 216 -23.03 -14.59 7.10
C ASP A 216 -23.73 -14.31 5.76
N ALA A 217 -22.98 -13.84 4.76
CA ALA A 217 -23.49 -13.63 3.41
C ALA A 217 -23.96 -14.95 2.77
N SER A 218 -23.20 -16.03 2.93
CA SER A 218 -23.57 -17.36 2.44
C SER A 218 -24.84 -17.87 3.11
N ASN A 219 -24.96 -17.71 4.43
CA ASN A 219 -26.15 -18.11 5.19
C ASN A 219 -27.39 -17.30 4.76
N HIS A 220 -27.24 -15.99 4.56
CA HIS A 220 -28.31 -15.15 4.01
C HIS A 220 -28.73 -15.58 2.61
N ALA A 221 -27.78 -15.87 1.72
CA ALA A 221 -28.07 -16.35 0.37
C ALA A 221 -28.83 -17.69 0.39
N HIS A 222 -28.39 -18.64 1.23
CA HIS A 222 -29.08 -19.93 1.39
C HIS A 222 -30.52 -19.74 1.90
N THR A 223 -30.71 -18.85 2.88
CA THR A 223 -32.03 -18.54 3.43
C THR A 223 -32.95 -17.89 2.39
N ALA A 224 -32.41 -16.97 1.58
CA ALA A 224 -33.15 -16.31 0.51
C ALA A 224 -33.54 -17.29 -0.62
N ALA A 225 -32.65 -18.21 -0.98
CA ALA A 225 -32.94 -19.27 -1.96
C ALA A 225 -34.06 -20.20 -1.46
N ALA A 226 -33.99 -20.65 -0.21
CA ALA A 226 -35.04 -21.46 0.40
C ALA A 226 -36.40 -20.72 0.44
N ALA A 227 -36.41 -19.42 0.70
CA ALA A 227 -37.63 -18.61 0.66
C ALA A 227 -38.20 -18.43 -0.76
N ALA A 228 -37.36 -18.43 -1.79
CA ALA A 228 -37.78 -18.33 -3.19
C ALA A 228 -38.44 -19.64 -3.68
N GLU A 229 -37.98 -20.80 -3.21
CA GLU A 229 -38.61 -22.10 -3.53
C GLU A 229 -40.06 -22.20 -3.02
N ASN A 230 -40.41 -21.44 -1.98
CA ASN A 230 -41.79 -21.38 -1.46
C ASN A 230 -42.75 -20.60 -2.37
N VAL A 231 -42.23 -19.76 -3.27
CA VAL A 231 -43.05 -19.02 -4.24
C VAL A 231 -43.42 -19.98 -5.37
N ASN A 232 -44.71 -20.27 -5.49
CA ASN A 232 -45.20 -21.24 -6.46
C ASN A 232 -46.48 -20.76 -7.14
N ILE A 233 -46.62 -21.08 -8.42
CA ILE A 233 -47.85 -20.88 -9.19
C ILE A 233 -48.33 -22.27 -9.60
N THR A 234 -49.47 -22.66 -9.07
CA THR A 234 -50.10 -23.95 -9.40
C THR A 234 -51.43 -23.69 -10.07
N CYS A 235 -51.80 -24.57 -11.01
CA CYS A 235 -53.13 -24.56 -11.59
C CYS A 235 -53.84 -25.87 -11.27
N THR A 236 -55.10 -25.76 -10.86
CA THR A 236 -56.00 -26.91 -10.78
C THR A 236 -56.95 -26.78 -11.97
N LYS A 237 -56.91 -27.78 -12.86
CA LYS A 237 -57.80 -27.87 -14.02
C LYS A 237 -58.63 -29.13 -13.93
N ASP A 238 -59.94 -28.99 -14.07
CA ASP A 238 -60.87 -30.07 -14.34
C ASP A 238 -61.73 -29.72 -15.57
N GLU A 239 -62.81 -30.49 -15.82
CA GLU A 239 -63.69 -30.30 -16.98
C GLU A 239 -64.48 -28.97 -16.93
N ASN A 240 -64.67 -28.37 -15.76
CA ASN A 240 -65.52 -27.19 -15.54
C ASN A 240 -64.84 -26.06 -14.73
N SER A 241 -63.60 -26.27 -14.31
CA SER A 241 -62.86 -25.38 -13.42
C SER A 241 -61.44 -25.16 -13.89
N PHE A 242 -61.01 -23.90 -13.82
CA PHE A 242 -59.61 -23.53 -13.93
C PHE A 242 -59.29 -22.48 -12.86
N ILE A 243 -58.55 -22.90 -11.84
CA ILE A 243 -58.17 -22.05 -10.72
C ILE A 243 -56.65 -21.93 -10.68
N LEU A 244 -56.16 -20.70 -10.65
CA LEU A 244 -54.76 -20.38 -10.41
C LEU A 244 -54.56 -20.10 -8.92
N ARG A 245 -53.61 -20.78 -8.30
CA ARG A 245 -53.19 -20.54 -6.92
C ARG A 245 -51.77 -20.03 -6.90
N ILE A 246 -51.59 -18.86 -6.31
CA ILE A 246 -50.29 -18.21 -6.12
C ILE A 246 -49.94 -18.32 -4.64
N THR A 247 -48.84 -18.99 -4.34
CA THR A 247 -48.25 -19.05 -3.00
C THR A 247 -47.12 -18.04 -2.91
N ASP A 248 -47.13 -17.18 -1.89
CA ASP A 248 -46.07 -16.23 -1.62
C ASP A 248 -44.90 -16.87 -0.84
N ARG A 249 -43.84 -16.07 -0.66
CA ARG A 249 -42.62 -16.46 0.07
C ARG A 249 -42.83 -16.82 1.53
N ASN A 250 -43.95 -16.43 2.14
CA ASN A 250 -44.32 -16.72 3.52
C ASN A 250 -45.25 -17.95 3.60
N GLY A 251 -45.53 -18.61 2.47
CA GLY A 251 -46.46 -19.74 2.38
C GLY A 251 -47.93 -19.34 2.28
N THR A 252 -48.23 -18.04 2.24
CA THR A 252 -49.61 -17.54 2.11
C THR A 252 -50.09 -17.76 0.69
N SER A 253 -51.25 -18.37 0.51
CA SER A 253 -51.80 -18.68 -0.80
C SER A 253 -53.02 -17.84 -1.12
N VAL A 254 -53.11 -17.35 -2.36
CA VAL A 254 -54.27 -16.64 -2.91
C VAL A 254 -54.74 -17.36 -4.17
N GLU A 255 -56.04 -17.54 -4.30
CA GLU A 255 -56.67 -18.22 -5.43
C GLU A 255 -57.41 -17.23 -6.33
N SER A 256 -57.38 -17.48 -7.64
CA SER A 256 -58.26 -16.80 -8.57
C SER A 256 -59.70 -17.28 -8.41
N GLN A 257 -60.65 -16.50 -8.90
CA GLN A 257 -61.99 -17.03 -9.21
C GLN A 257 -61.87 -18.13 -10.30
N ASN A 258 -62.92 -18.93 -10.50
CA ASN A 258 -62.95 -19.88 -11.62
C ASN A 258 -62.86 -19.13 -12.96
N LEU A 259 -61.83 -19.45 -13.74
CA LEU A 259 -61.52 -18.78 -15.01
C LEU A 259 -62.21 -19.44 -16.21
N ILE A 260 -62.78 -20.64 -16.04
CA ILE A 260 -63.75 -21.19 -17.00
C ILE A 260 -65.11 -20.64 -16.58
N GLY A 261 -65.67 -19.73 -17.39
CA GLY A 261 -66.94 -19.09 -17.08
C GLY A 261 -68.06 -20.11 -16.85
N ASP A 262 -68.89 -19.87 -15.83
CA ASP A 262 -70.04 -20.70 -15.49
C ASP A 262 -70.82 -21.07 -16.78
N THR A 263 -71.06 -22.37 -17.00
CA THR A 263 -71.93 -22.80 -18.10
C THR A 263 -73.33 -22.23 -17.84
N PRO A 264 -73.88 -21.38 -18.73
CA PRO A 264 -75.15 -20.75 -18.49
C PRO A 264 -76.27 -21.79 -18.46
N ALA A 265 -77.07 -21.79 -17.40
CA ALA A 265 -78.26 -22.62 -17.31
C ALA A 265 -79.39 -21.92 -18.08
N PHE A 266 -79.74 -22.45 -19.26
CA PHE A 266 -80.86 -21.94 -20.06
C PHE A 266 -82.19 -22.28 -19.41
N GLN A 267 -83.07 -21.29 -19.32
CA GLN A 267 -84.46 -21.47 -18.90
C GLN A 267 -85.41 -21.18 -20.07
N ILE A 268 -86.51 -21.93 -20.14
CA ILE A 268 -87.59 -21.61 -21.08
C ILE A 268 -88.51 -20.61 -20.39
N GLY A 269 -88.70 -19.45 -21.02
CA GLY A 269 -89.61 -18.41 -20.57
C GLY A 269 -91.02 -18.63 -21.13
N SER A 270 -91.54 -17.63 -21.84
CA SER A 270 -92.85 -17.76 -22.48
C SER A 270 -92.78 -18.58 -23.77
N VAL A 271 -93.81 -19.40 -23.98
CA VAL A 271 -94.07 -20.07 -25.28
C VAL A 271 -95.47 -19.65 -25.71
N THR A 272 -95.56 -18.86 -26.78
CA THR A 272 -96.83 -18.33 -27.28
C THR A 272 -97.10 -18.78 -28.71
N THR A 273 -98.37 -18.96 -29.05
CA THR A 273 -98.77 -19.28 -30.41
C THR A 273 -98.87 -17.98 -31.23
N GLY A 274 -98.12 -17.91 -32.33
CA GLY A 274 -98.18 -16.82 -33.30
C GLY A 274 -99.34 -16.98 -34.28
N GLU A 275 -99.61 -15.94 -35.07
CA GLU A 275 -100.63 -15.97 -36.12
C GLU A 275 -100.27 -16.97 -37.23
N GLU A 276 -101.30 -17.41 -37.96
CA GLU A 276 -101.17 -18.25 -39.15
C GLU A 276 -100.24 -17.59 -40.18
N GLY A 277 -99.35 -18.37 -40.79
CA GLY A 277 -98.37 -17.89 -41.78
C GLY A 277 -97.24 -17.00 -41.23
N SER A 278 -97.17 -16.70 -39.92
CA SER A 278 -96.07 -15.95 -39.33
C SER A 278 -94.78 -16.79 -39.16
N GLN A 279 -93.61 -16.15 -39.06
CA GLN A 279 -92.33 -16.85 -38.85
C GLN A 279 -92.16 -17.24 -37.37
N ALA A 280 -91.62 -18.44 -37.12
CA ALA A 280 -91.17 -18.81 -35.78
C ALA A 280 -90.05 -17.88 -35.32
N ALA A 281 -90.12 -17.42 -34.07
CA ALA A 281 -89.14 -16.52 -33.50
C ALA A 281 -88.68 -16.98 -32.12
N VAL A 282 -87.40 -16.78 -31.83
CA VAL A 282 -86.83 -16.94 -30.49
C VAL A 282 -86.25 -15.61 -30.04
N SER A 283 -86.54 -15.19 -28.81
CA SER A 283 -85.91 -14.02 -28.19
C SER A 283 -85.26 -14.41 -26.88
N LEU A 284 -84.08 -13.83 -26.64
CA LEU A 284 -83.32 -14.08 -25.42
C LEU A 284 -83.50 -12.90 -24.46
N THR A 285 -83.95 -13.19 -23.24
CA THR A 285 -84.04 -12.24 -22.13
C THR A 285 -83.22 -12.76 -20.94
N GLY A 286 -83.10 -11.98 -19.86
CA GLY A 286 -82.32 -12.36 -18.67
C GLY A 286 -80.84 -11.93 -18.73
N THR A 287 -79.98 -12.61 -17.96
CA THR A 287 -78.54 -12.29 -17.87
C THR A 287 -77.69 -13.36 -18.55
N MET A 288 -76.43 -13.06 -18.85
CA MET A 288 -75.51 -14.03 -19.49
C MET A 288 -75.31 -15.32 -18.70
N LYS A 289 -75.49 -15.32 -17.36
CA LYS A 289 -75.41 -16.53 -16.52
C LYS A 289 -76.73 -17.30 -16.41
N GLN A 290 -77.86 -16.62 -16.63
CA GLN A 290 -79.21 -17.18 -16.59
C GLN A 290 -80.03 -16.68 -17.78
N PRO A 291 -79.70 -17.14 -19.00
CA PRO A 291 -80.43 -16.79 -20.21
C PRO A 291 -81.83 -17.43 -20.21
N VAL A 292 -82.85 -16.64 -20.52
CA VAL A 292 -84.24 -17.09 -20.68
C VAL A 292 -84.63 -17.02 -22.16
N LEU A 293 -84.94 -18.18 -22.75
CA LEU A 293 -85.37 -18.32 -24.13
C LEU A 293 -86.90 -18.23 -24.20
N ASN A 294 -87.43 -17.25 -24.92
CA ASN A 294 -88.85 -17.10 -25.18
C ASN A 294 -89.15 -17.46 -26.64
N PHE A 295 -90.22 -18.22 -26.88
CA PHE A 295 -90.57 -18.77 -28.18
C PHE A 295 -91.93 -18.26 -28.65
N ILE A 296 -92.01 -17.90 -29.93
CA ILE A 296 -93.26 -17.70 -30.66
C ILE A 296 -93.34 -18.81 -31.72
N ILE A 297 -94.35 -19.66 -31.61
CA ILE A 297 -94.59 -20.78 -32.52
C ILE A 297 -95.86 -20.48 -33.34
N PRO A 298 -95.79 -20.25 -34.66
CA PRO A 298 -96.97 -19.94 -35.48
C PRO A 298 -97.97 -21.10 -35.50
N ARG A 299 -99.27 -20.79 -35.54
CA ARG A 299 -100.32 -21.79 -35.80
C ARG A 299 -100.30 -22.19 -37.27
N GLY A 300 -100.57 -23.46 -37.56
CA GLY A 300 -100.75 -23.94 -38.94
C GLY A 300 -102.07 -23.49 -39.56
N ASP A 301 -102.15 -23.56 -40.89
CA ASP A 301 -103.30 -23.09 -41.65
C ASP A 301 -104.59 -23.84 -41.31
N THR A 302 -105.71 -23.11 -41.26
CA THR A 302 -107.02 -23.74 -41.01
C THR A 302 -107.46 -24.52 -42.24
N GLY A 303 -107.68 -25.84 -42.11
CA GLY A 303 -108.12 -26.69 -43.22
C GLY A 303 -109.50 -26.31 -43.77
N SER A 304 -109.63 -26.16 -45.09
CA SER A 304 -110.90 -25.88 -45.77
C SER A 304 -111.68 -27.18 -46.03
N ILE A 305 -112.98 -27.18 -45.76
CA ILE A 305 -113.90 -28.27 -46.14
C ILE A 305 -114.89 -27.69 -47.16
N GLU A 306 -114.84 -28.14 -48.42
CA GLU A 306 -115.89 -27.85 -49.39
C GLU A 306 -117.08 -28.82 -49.19
N ASN A 307 -118.31 -28.31 -49.29
CA ASN A 307 -119.55 -29.05 -48.97
C ASN A 307 -119.62 -30.41 -49.69
N VAL A 308 -119.49 -31.50 -48.93
CA VAL A 308 -119.63 -32.88 -49.45
C VAL A 308 -121.09 -33.15 -49.80
N THR A 309 -121.36 -33.60 -51.02
CA THR A 309 -122.71 -34.00 -51.48
C THR A 309 -122.85 -35.52 -51.52
N ILE A 310 -124.09 -36.05 -51.54
CA ILE A 310 -124.36 -37.50 -51.48
C ILE A 310 -123.70 -38.27 -52.65
N ASN A 311 -123.38 -37.59 -53.76
CA ASN A 311 -122.66 -38.16 -54.90
C ASN A 311 -121.17 -38.42 -54.62
N ASP A 312 -120.60 -37.80 -53.59
CA ASP A 312 -119.21 -38.01 -53.15
C ASP A 312 -119.07 -39.24 -52.23
N VAL A 313 -120.18 -39.95 -51.98
CA VAL A 313 -120.21 -41.21 -51.23
C VAL A 313 -120.41 -42.38 -52.21
N PRO A 314 -119.36 -43.13 -52.57
CA PRO A 314 -119.48 -44.31 -53.43
C PRO A 314 -120.20 -45.45 -52.69
N LEU A 315 -121.47 -45.69 -53.02
CA LEU A 315 -122.24 -46.84 -52.55
C LEU A 315 -122.06 -48.01 -53.52
N SER A 316 -120.99 -48.79 -53.35
CA SER A 316 -120.62 -49.88 -54.27
C SER A 316 -121.03 -51.28 -53.84
N ASP A 317 -121.68 -51.50 -52.70
CA ASP A 317 -122.00 -52.87 -52.24
C ASP A 317 -123.43 -52.98 -51.70
N GLN A 318 -124.26 -53.73 -52.44
CA GLN A 318 -125.67 -54.07 -52.16
C GLN A 318 -125.88 -54.96 -50.91
N ASN A 319 -124.92 -55.02 -49.99
CA ASN A 319 -125.03 -55.73 -48.70
C ASN A 319 -125.01 -54.78 -47.49
N SER A 320 -125.26 -53.48 -47.68
CA SER A 320 -125.25 -52.48 -46.60
C SER A 320 -126.59 -52.27 -45.90
N PHE A 321 -127.57 -53.17 -46.05
CA PHE A 321 -128.83 -53.08 -45.29
C PHE A 321 -128.73 -53.65 -43.87
N GLU A 322 -127.83 -54.62 -43.63
CA GLU A 322 -127.56 -55.12 -42.27
C GLU A 322 -126.76 -54.12 -41.41
N GLN A 323 -125.96 -53.25 -42.04
CA GLN A 323 -125.15 -52.24 -41.34
C GLN A 323 -125.94 -50.96 -40.98
N LEU A 324 -127.15 -50.80 -41.53
CA LEU A 324 -128.09 -49.72 -41.17
C LEU A 324 -129.20 -50.18 -40.21
N GLY A 325 -129.13 -51.41 -39.69
CA GLY A 325 -130.06 -51.90 -38.66
C GLY A 325 -131.52 -52.03 -39.12
N LEU A 326 -131.78 -52.07 -40.43
CA LEU A 326 -133.12 -52.30 -40.98
C LEU A 326 -133.29 -53.80 -41.28
N HIS A 327 -133.97 -54.53 -40.41
CA HIS A 327 -134.33 -55.93 -40.63
C HIS A 327 -135.56 -56.00 -41.53
N THR A 328 -135.40 -56.49 -42.76
CA THR A 328 -136.55 -56.83 -43.62
C THR A 328 -137.04 -58.23 -43.24
N MET A 329 -138.17 -58.31 -42.54
CA MET A 329 -138.84 -59.59 -42.24
C MET A 329 -139.24 -60.30 -43.54
N THR A 330 -138.96 -61.60 -43.61
CA THR A 330 -139.44 -62.43 -44.72
C THR A 330 -140.95 -62.62 -44.64
N ILE A 331 -141.61 -62.89 -45.79
CA ILE A 331 -143.06 -63.14 -45.84
C ILE A 331 -143.45 -64.32 -44.93
N GLU A 332 -142.58 -65.31 -44.78
CA GLU A 332 -142.79 -66.50 -43.95
C GLU A 332 -142.75 -66.18 -42.45
N GLU A 333 -141.82 -65.30 -42.02
CA GLU A 333 -141.77 -64.76 -40.65
C GLU A 333 -142.96 -63.84 -40.34
N THR A 334 -143.39 -63.05 -41.32
CA THR A 334 -144.60 -62.20 -41.21
C THR A 334 -145.87 -63.06 -41.08
N LEU A 335 -145.97 -64.16 -41.84
CA LEU A 335 -147.07 -65.13 -41.75
C LEU A 335 -147.07 -65.91 -40.43
N ASN A 336 -145.90 -66.18 -39.85
CA ASN A 336 -145.79 -66.87 -38.56
C ASN A 336 -146.22 -65.99 -37.39
N ILE A 337 -145.91 -64.68 -37.44
CA ILE A 337 -146.37 -63.69 -36.46
C ILE A 337 -147.89 -63.49 -36.58
N LEU A 338 -148.44 -63.36 -37.80
CA LEU A 338 -149.88 -63.26 -38.01
C LEU A 338 -150.68 -64.52 -37.61
N ARG A 339 -150.06 -65.71 -37.64
CA ARG A 339 -150.69 -66.96 -37.15
C ARG A 339 -150.69 -67.09 -35.62
N GLN A 340 -149.80 -66.38 -34.91
CA GLN A 340 -149.79 -66.34 -33.44
C GLN A 340 -150.75 -65.30 -32.84
N GLU A 341 -151.30 -64.37 -33.65
CA GLU A 341 -152.29 -63.39 -33.20
C GLU A 341 -153.76 -63.75 -33.54
N VAL A 342 -154.03 -64.96 -34.07
CA VAL A 342 -155.41 -65.48 -34.32
C VAL A 342 -155.67 -66.80 -33.56
N LEU A 343 -155.13 -66.92 -32.35
CA LEU A 343 -155.59 -67.85 -31.31
C LEU A 343 -155.90 -67.10 -30.02
#